data_AF-A0A2X4X0F4-F1
#
_entry.id   AF-A0A2X4X0F4-F1
#
_cell.length_a   1.000
_cell.length_b   1.000
_cell.length_c   1.000
_cell.angle_alpha   90.00
_cell.angle_beta   90.00
_cell.angle_gamma   90.00
#
_symmetry.space_group_name_H-M   'P 1'
#
loop_
_entity.id
_entity.type
_entity.pdbx_description
1 polymer ?
#
loop_
_entity_poly.entity_id
_entity_poly.type
_entity_poly.pdbx_seq_one_letter_code
_entity_poly.pdbx_strand_id
1 'polypeptide(L)'
;MEKKLTKNEKISRAMKGRTLSDEHKLKLSKAKKGIKRSNETKAKIKQTLLGDKIKDLKKDHPEIPKTNMSRTHLTAADVKQIRDRYSNEEALSIRQLAKEYNVSRHTIHSVVTYKLWR
;
A
#
# COMPACT_ATOMS: atom_id res chain seq x y z
N MET A 1 -47.23 8.55 31.97
CA MET A 1 -46.26 7.58 32.50
C MET A 1 -44.86 8.05 32.17
N GLU A 2 -44.07 8.46 33.17
CA GLU A 2 -42.66 8.83 32.95
C GLU A 2 -41.86 7.58 32.57
N LYS A 3 -41.26 7.59 31.37
CA LYS A 3 -40.30 6.54 30.98
C LYS A 3 -39.07 6.65 31.88
N LYS A 4 -38.94 5.72 32.83
CA LYS A 4 -37.72 5.57 33.63
C LYS A 4 -36.55 5.26 32.70
N LEU A 5 -35.54 6.14 32.71
CA LEU A 5 -34.31 5.93 31.98
C LEU A 5 -33.57 4.70 32.47
N THR A 6 -33.02 3.93 31.54
CA THR A 6 -32.14 2.81 31.83
C THR A 6 -30.82 3.28 32.44
N LYS A 7 -30.13 2.40 33.17
CA LYS A 7 -28.83 2.72 33.79
C LYS A 7 -27.82 3.27 32.77
N ASN A 8 -27.80 2.72 31.57
CA ASN A 8 -26.89 3.13 30.50
C ASN A 8 -27.22 4.52 29.95
N GLU A 9 -28.50 4.87 29.82
CA GLU A 9 -28.91 6.20 29.39
C GLU A 9 -28.58 7.28 30.42
N LYS A 10 -28.72 6.97 31.72
CA LYS A 10 -28.33 7.88 32.80
C LYS A 10 -26.82 8.19 32.77
N ILE A 11 -25.99 7.15 32.62
CA ILE A 11 -24.53 7.32 32.52
C ILE A 11 -24.15 8.09 31.25
N SER A 12 -24.77 7.76 30.11
CA SER A 12 -24.53 8.45 28.84
C SER A 12 -24.83 9.94 28.94
N ARG A 13 -25.96 10.32 29.53
CA ARG A 13 -26.32 11.73 29.76
C ARG A 13 -25.30 12.45 30.65
N ALA A 14 -24.87 11.83 31.74
CA ALA A 14 -23.91 12.42 32.67
C ALA A 14 -22.50 12.60 32.07
N MET A 15 -22.09 11.71 31.16
CA MET A 15 -20.76 11.74 30.54
C MET A 15 -20.73 12.53 29.22
N LYS A 16 -21.89 12.90 28.68
CA LYS A 16 -21.99 13.66 27.43
C LYS A 16 -21.36 15.05 27.60
N GLY A 17 -20.42 15.40 26.72
CA GLY A 17 -19.73 16.70 26.74
C GLY A 17 -18.51 16.78 27.66
N ARG A 18 -18.23 15.73 28.46
CA ARG A 18 -17.02 15.69 29.29
C ARG A 18 -15.77 15.48 28.44
N THR A 19 -14.83 16.42 28.50
CA THR A 19 -13.54 16.33 27.81
C THR A 19 -12.43 15.87 28.75
N LEU A 20 -11.46 15.15 28.20
CA LEU A 20 -10.25 14.75 28.93
C LEU A 20 -9.28 15.93 29.02
N SER A 21 -8.56 16.06 30.13
CA SER A 21 -7.47 17.04 30.26
C SER A 21 -6.32 16.70 29.32
N ASP A 22 -5.51 17.70 28.98
CA ASP A 22 -4.43 17.51 28.00
C ASP A 22 -3.33 16.58 28.50
N GLU A 23 -3.00 16.64 29.80
CA GLU A 23 -2.09 15.67 30.42
C GLU A 23 -2.59 14.22 30.27
N HIS A 24 -3.90 14.02 30.41
CA HIS A 24 -4.50 12.70 30.29
C HIS A 24 -4.46 12.21 28.83
N LYS A 25 -4.74 13.09 27.85
CA LYS A 25 -4.59 12.77 26.42
C LYS A 25 -3.14 12.40 26.07
N LEU A 26 -2.16 13.12 26.61
CA LEU A 26 -0.74 12.84 26.41
C LEU A 26 -0.34 11.47 26.94
N LYS A 27 -0.79 11.11 28.15
CA LYS A 27 -0.56 9.78 28.73
C LYS A 27 -1.15 8.67 27.85
N LEU A 28 -2.38 8.84 27.36
CA LEU A 28 -3.02 7.88 26.45
C LEU A 28 -2.28 7.75 25.11
N SER A 29 -1.83 8.87 24.54
CA SER A 29 -1.07 8.89 23.30
C SER A 29 0.25 8.14 23.45
N LYS A 30 1.03 8.46 24.49
CA LYS A 30 2.29 7.78 24.81
C LYS A 30 2.08 6.27 24.99
N ALA A 31 1.05 5.87 25.73
CA ALA A 31 0.76 4.46 25.97
C ALA A 31 0.40 3.66 24.71
N LYS A 32 -0.21 4.30 23.69
CA LYS A 32 -0.65 3.62 22.46
C LYS A 32 0.33 3.76 21.30
N LYS A 33 1.30 4.68 21.39
CA LYS A 33 2.27 4.95 20.32
C LYS A 33 3.14 3.72 20.07
N GLY A 34 3.28 3.33 18.81
CA GLY A 34 4.12 2.18 18.39
C GLY A 34 3.48 0.80 18.56
N ILE A 35 2.33 0.69 19.23
CA ILE A 35 1.66 -0.62 19.43
C ILE A 35 0.98 -1.07 18.13
N LYS A 36 1.48 -2.17 17.55
CA LYS A 36 0.87 -2.83 16.41
C LYS A 36 -0.38 -3.60 16.85
N ARG A 37 -1.45 -3.53 16.05
CA ARG A 37 -2.68 -4.31 16.27
C ARG A 37 -2.48 -5.76 15.84
N SER A 38 -3.09 -6.69 16.57
CA SER A 38 -3.15 -8.11 16.19
C SER A 38 -3.90 -8.29 14.87
N ASN A 39 -3.63 -9.42 14.20
CA ASN A 39 -4.29 -9.73 12.92
C ASN A 39 -5.82 -9.84 13.08
N GLU A 40 -6.29 -10.43 14.17
CA GLU A 40 -7.71 -10.51 14.50
C GLU A 40 -8.35 -9.12 14.64
N THR A 41 -7.68 -8.19 15.31
CA THR A 41 -8.19 -6.82 15.48
C THR A 41 -8.27 -6.09 14.14
N LYS A 42 -7.25 -6.26 13.28
CA LYS A 42 -7.27 -5.72 11.92
C LYS A 42 -8.43 -6.29 11.09
N ALA A 43 -8.71 -7.59 11.24
CA ALA A 43 -9.81 -8.25 10.54
C ALA A 43 -11.17 -7.70 10.97
N LYS A 44 -11.39 -7.50 12.28
CA LYS A 44 -12.61 -6.88 12.81
C LYS A 44 -12.81 -5.46 12.29
N ILE A 45 -11.76 -4.63 12.33
CA ILE A 45 -11.80 -3.25 11.80
C ILE A 45 -12.18 -3.27 10.32
N LYS A 46 -11.54 -4.14 9.53
CA LYS A 46 -11.85 -4.33 8.11
C LYS A 46 -13.32 -4.70 7.92
N GLN A 47 -13.82 -5.68 8.68
CA GLN A 47 -15.21 -6.12 8.64
C GLN A 47 -16.20 -4.99 8.93
N THR A 48 -15.94 -4.19 9.97
CA THR A 48 -16.82 -3.08 10.35
C THR A 48 -16.85 -1.94 9.34
N LEU A 49 -15.69 -1.62 8.74
CA LEU A 49 -15.58 -0.48 7.82
C LEU A 49 -16.13 -0.79 6.43
N LEU A 50 -15.93 -2.03 5.96
CA LEU A 50 -16.29 -2.40 4.60
C LEU A 50 -17.61 -3.18 4.54
N GLY A 51 -18.01 -3.88 5.61
CA GLY A 51 -19.25 -4.64 5.66
C GLY A 51 -19.37 -5.63 4.51
N ASP A 52 -20.49 -5.58 3.78
CA ASP A 52 -20.76 -6.43 2.62
C ASP A 52 -19.87 -6.13 1.41
N LYS A 53 -19.36 -4.89 1.28
CA LYS A 53 -18.47 -4.47 0.18
C LYS A 53 -17.14 -5.22 0.17
N ILE A 54 -16.81 -5.95 1.25
CA ILE A 54 -15.64 -6.84 1.29
C ILE A 54 -15.74 -7.92 0.21
N LYS A 55 -16.95 -8.40 -0.08
CA LYS A 55 -17.18 -9.43 -1.11
C LYS A 55 -16.92 -8.89 -2.51
N ASP A 56 -17.19 -7.60 -2.71
CA ASP A 56 -17.05 -6.91 -3.98
C ASP A 56 -15.62 -6.39 -4.24
N LEU A 57 -14.79 -6.32 -3.19
CA LEU A 57 -13.36 -6.09 -3.35
C LEU A 57 -12.73 -7.31 -4.03
N LYS A 58 -12.65 -7.26 -5.36
CA LYS A 58 -11.89 -8.22 -6.15
C LYS A 58 -10.44 -8.25 -5.62
N LYS A 59 -9.97 -9.42 -5.15
CA LYS A 59 -8.56 -9.65 -4.80
C LYS A 59 -7.63 -9.46 -6.00
N ASP A 60 -8.15 -9.70 -7.19
CA ASP A 60 -7.48 -9.53 -8.46
C ASP A 60 -8.28 -8.50 -9.29
N HIS A 61 -7.70 -7.32 -9.53
CA HIS A 61 -8.32 -6.36 -10.44
C HIS A 61 -8.38 -7.00 -11.84
N PRO A 62 -9.57 -7.17 -12.44
CA PRO A 62 -9.77 -8.00 -13.63
C PRO A 62 -9.09 -7.45 -14.88
N GLU A 63 -8.77 -6.16 -14.88
CA GLU A 63 -8.29 -5.43 -16.06
C GLU A 63 -6.76 -5.30 -16.13
N ILE A 64 -6.02 -5.71 -15.09
CA ILE A 64 -4.56 -5.60 -15.07
C ILE A 64 -3.98 -7.01 -14.97
N PRO A 65 -3.57 -7.64 -16.09
CA PRO A 65 -2.85 -8.90 -16.02
C PRO A 65 -1.59 -8.71 -15.15
N LYS A 66 -1.34 -9.65 -14.22
CA LYS A 66 -0.12 -9.64 -13.41
C LYS A 66 1.07 -9.82 -14.35
N THR A 67 1.72 -8.73 -14.72
CA THR A 67 2.90 -8.78 -15.59
C THR A 67 4.08 -9.29 -14.77
N ASN A 68 4.71 -10.39 -15.18
CA ASN A 68 5.96 -10.88 -14.60
C ASN A 68 7.19 -10.00 -14.97
N MET A 69 6.95 -8.81 -15.52
CA MET A 69 7.97 -7.89 -16.03
C MET A 69 8.44 -6.90 -14.97
N SER A 70 8.93 -7.42 -13.84
CA SER A 70 9.44 -6.60 -12.74
C SER A 70 10.87 -6.14 -12.99
N ARG A 71 11.15 -4.86 -12.75
CA ARG A 71 12.50 -4.29 -12.84
C ARG A 71 13.42 -4.71 -11.68
N THR A 72 12.88 -5.29 -10.62
CA THR A 72 13.61 -5.55 -9.37
C THR A 72 14.73 -6.57 -9.51
N HIS A 73 14.71 -7.42 -10.54
CA HIS A 73 15.76 -8.41 -10.79
C HIS A 73 16.93 -7.87 -11.63
N LEU A 74 16.84 -6.64 -12.17
CA LEU A 74 17.93 -6.07 -12.97
C LEU A 74 19.11 -5.73 -12.06
N THR A 75 20.28 -6.30 -12.38
CA THR A 75 21.54 -5.97 -11.71
C THR A 75 22.27 -4.81 -12.41
N ALA A 76 23.28 -4.24 -11.75
CA ALA A 76 24.10 -3.19 -12.36
C ALA A 76 24.84 -3.68 -13.63
N ALA A 77 25.22 -4.96 -13.67
CA ALA A 77 25.83 -5.58 -14.84
C ALA A 77 24.85 -5.65 -16.02
N ASP A 78 23.59 -6.04 -15.78
CA ASP A 78 22.55 -6.08 -16.80
C ASP A 78 22.28 -4.68 -17.37
N VAL A 79 22.23 -3.67 -16.50
CA VAL A 79 22.04 -2.27 -16.90
C VAL A 79 23.17 -1.78 -17.80
N LYS A 80 24.42 -2.17 -17.50
CA LYS A 80 25.57 -1.85 -18.35
C LYS A 80 25.47 -2.55 -19.71
N GLN A 81 25.16 -3.84 -19.72
CA GLN A 81 24.97 -4.61 -20.96
C GLN A 81 23.85 -4.03 -21.84
N ILE A 82 22.73 -3.60 -21.24
CA ILE A 82 21.63 -2.95 -21.95
C ILE A 82 22.10 -1.66 -22.64
N ARG A 83 22.95 -0.85 -21.99
CA ARG A 83 23.47 0.40 -22.56
C ARG A 83 24.51 0.17 -23.65
N ASP A 84 25.41 -0.79 -23.43
CA ASP A 84 26.48 -1.13 -24.37
C ASP A 84 25.87 -1.72 -25.66
N ARG A 85 24.93 -2.68 -25.53
CA ARG A 85 24.22 -3.26 -26.67
C ARG A 85 23.31 -2.26 -27.41
N TYR A 86 22.80 -1.24 -26.72
CA TYR A 86 22.01 -0.18 -27.37
C TYR A 86 22.89 0.84 -28.12
N SER A 87 24.09 1.11 -27.62
CA SER A 87 25.00 2.13 -28.20
C SER A 87 25.89 1.59 -29.33
N ASN A 88 26.16 0.28 -29.35
CA ASN A 88 27.00 -0.38 -30.37
C ASN A 88 26.23 -0.76 -31.65
N GLU A 89 26.95 -1.20 -32.67
CA GLU A 89 26.47 -1.43 -34.06
C GLU A 89 25.38 -2.52 -34.20
N GLU A 90 25.23 -3.44 -33.24
CA GLU A 90 24.04 -4.28 -33.13
C GLU A 90 22.91 -3.50 -32.44
N ALA A 91 22.41 -2.40 -33.02
CA ALA A 91 21.39 -1.55 -32.41
C ALA A 91 20.07 -2.32 -32.17
N LEU A 92 20.04 -3.12 -31.10
CA LEU A 92 18.90 -3.92 -30.71
C LEU A 92 17.80 -2.96 -30.32
N SER A 93 16.63 -3.16 -30.93
CA SER A 93 15.47 -2.34 -30.61
C SER A 93 15.16 -2.47 -29.11
N ILE A 94 14.73 -1.37 -28.48
CA ILE A 94 14.23 -1.35 -27.09
C ILE A 94 13.19 -2.48 -26.85
N ARG A 95 12.47 -2.90 -27.90
CA ARG A 95 11.51 -4.03 -27.85
C ARG A 95 12.18 -5.39 -27.67
N GLN A 96 13.32 -5.63 -28.32
CA GLN A 96 14.07 -6.88 -28.24
C GLN A 96 14.73 -7.01 -26.87
N LEU A 97 15.39 -5.95 -26.40
CA LEU A 97 15.97 -5.89 -25.05
C LEU A 97 14.92 -6.11 -23.95
N ALA A 98 13.72 -5.55 -24.11
CA ALA A 98 12.61 -5.76 -23.19
C ALA A 98 12.17 -7.24 -23.11
N LYS A 99 12.21 -7.96 -24.24
CA LYS A 99 11.86 -9.38 -24.31
C LYS A 99 12.95 -10.25 -23.68
N GLU A 100 14.22 -9.95 -23.97
CA GLU A 100 15.38 -10.69 -23.47
C GLU A 100 15.53 -10.58 -21.94
N TYR A 101 15.42 -9.36 -21.41
CA TYR A 101 15.55 -9.10 -19.97
C TYR A 101 14.22 -9.21 -19.23
N ASN A 102 13.16 -9.72 -19.87
CA ASN A 102 11.80 -9.85 -19.32
C ASN A 102 11.34 -8.61 -18.50
N VAL A 103 11.49 -7.42 -19.07
CA VAL A 103 11.09 -6.15 -18.45
C VAL A 103 10.28 -5.30 -19.41
N SER A 104 9.46 -4.40 -18.85
CA SER A 104 8.70 -3.47 -19.68
C SER A 104 9.61 -2.64 -20.60
N ARG A 105 9.16 -2.39 -21.83
CA ARG A 105 9.82 -1.46 -22.78
C ARG A 105 10.11 -0.10 -22.14
N HIS A 106 9.21 0.36 -21.26
CA HIS A 106 9.40 1.62 -20.53
C HIS A 106 10.58 1.58 -19.56
N THR A 107 10.85 0.42 -18.96
CA THR A 107 12.00 0.19 -18.08
C THR A 107 13.30 0.28 -18.88
N ILE A 108 13.40 -0.39 -20.03
CA ILE A 108 14.60 -0.30 -20.90
C ILE A 108 14.81 1.14 -21.38
N HIS A 109 13.77 1.81 -21.85
CA HIS A 109 13.85 3.22 -22.24
C HIS A 109 14.41 4.09 -21.11
N SER A 110 13.89 3.93 -19.89
CA SER A 110 14.37 4.69 -18.72
C SER A 110 15.81 4.35 -18.28
N VAL A 111 16.29 3.14 -18.58
CA VAL A 111 17.68 2.72 -18.36
C VAL A 111 18.61 3.42 -19.34
N VAL A 112 18.24 3.45 -20.62
CA VAL A 112 18.99 4.09 -21.71
C VAL A 112 18.99 5.62 -21.54
N THR A 113 17.88 6.23 -21.13
CA THR A 113 17.82 7.68 -20.87
C THR A 113 18.29 8.08 -19.47
N TYR A 114 18.95 7.19 -18.73
CA TYR A 114 19.49 7.45 -17.38
C TYR A 114 18.47 7.98 -16.34
N LYS A 115 17.17 7.72 -16.54
CA LYS A 115 16.10 8.22 -15.66
C LYS A 115 15.97 7.41 -14.37
N LEU A 116 16.05 6.08 -14.47
CA LEU A 116 15.84 5.15 -13.35
C LEU A 116 17.14 4.55 -12.79
N TRP A 117 18.27 4.78 -13.46
CA TRP A 117 19.62 4.32 -13.07
C TRP A 117 20.62 5.42 -13.42
N ARG A 118 20.88 6.33 -12.48
CA ARG A 118 21.82 7.45 -12.67
C ARG A 118 23.25 7.00 -12.42
#